data_AF-A0A840HKI9-F1
#
_entry.id   AF-A0A840HKI9-F1
#
_cell.length_a   1.000
_cell.length_b   1.000
_cell.length_c   1.000
_cell.angle_alpha   90.00
_cell.angle_beta   90.00
_cell.angle_gamma   90.00
#
_symmetry.space_group_name_H-M   'P 1'
#
loop_
_entity.id
_entity.type
_entity.pdbx_description
1 polymer ?
#
loop_
_entity_poly.entity_id
_entity_poly.type
_entity_poly.pdbx_seq_one_letter_code
_entity_poly.pdbx_strand_id
1 'polypeptide(L)'
;MTMSLTERTAQLDAEQHLLVKADKDIEDGWQRIRDQEDRVRELMADGHDTHQAQRLVDLLRQTLIEWERHRTLIEQRVRYLQQEVEAG
;
A
#
# COMPACT_ATOMS: atom_id res chain seq x y z
N MET A 1 -9.07 -28.77 -1.14
CA MET A 1 -10.35 -28.73 -0.41
C MET A 1 -11.19 -27.65 -1.06
N THR A 2 -12.42 -27.96 -1.47
CA THR A 2 -13.35 -26.96 -2.00
C THR A 2 -13.84 -26.14 -0.81
N MET A 3 -13.58 -24.83 -0.80
CA MET A 3 -14.15 -23.95 0.24
C MET A 3 -15.68 -23.96 0.16
N SER A 4 -16.33 -23.77 1.30
CA SER A 4 -17.76 -23.51 1.37
C SER A 4 -18.09 -22.07 0.93
N LEU A 5 -19.36 -21.80 0.63
CA LEU A 5 -19.83 -20.45 0.30
C LEU A 5 -19.58 -19.47 1.48
N THR A 6 -19.90 -19.89 2.71
CA THR A 6 -19.68 -19.10 3.92
C THR A 6 -18.21 -18.72 4.12
N GLU A 7 -17.29 -19.65 3.89
CA GLU A 7 -15.84 -19.37 3.98
C GLU A 7 -15.39 -18.39 2.89
N ARG A 8 -15.95 -18.47 1.67
CA ARG A 8 -15.66 -17.51 0.60
C ARG A 8 -16.18 -16.11 0.93
N THR A 9 -17.39 -15.99 1.46
CA THR A 9 -17.95 -14.70 1.90
C THR A 9 -17.09 -14.07 3.00
N ALA A 10 -16.68 -14.86 4.00
CA ALA A 10 -15.82 -14.36 5.07
C ALA A 10 -14.43 -13.91 4.56
N GLN A 11 -13.84 -14.63 3.60
CA GLN A 11 -12.61 -14.19 2.95
C GLN A 11 -12.83 -12.91 2.13
N LEU A 12 -13.95 -12.80 1.42
CA LEU A 12 -14.27 -11.62 0.63
C LEU A 12 -14.34 -10.36 1.52
N ASP A 13 -15.03 -10.46 2.65
CA ASP A 13 -15.15 -9.36 3.61
C ASP A 13 -13.77 -8.96 4.18
N ALA A 14 -12.93 -9.96 4.51
CA ALA A 14 -11.58 -9.71 5.00
C ALA A 14 -10.69 -8.99 3.96
N GLU A 15 -10.72 -9.42 2.71
CA GLU A 15 -9.94 -8.81 1.63
C GLU A 15 -10.42 -7.38 1.31
N GLN A 16 -11.73 -7.12 1.39
CA GLN A 16 -12.26 -5.75 1.26
C GLN A 16 -11.76 -4.84 2.38
N HIS A 17 -11.72 -5.31 3.63
CA HIS A 17 -11.15 -4.56 4.74
C HIS A 17 -9.65 -4.29 4.55
N LEU A 18 -8.90 -5.28 4.07
CA LEU A 18 -7.48 -5.11 3.74
C LEU A 18 -7.26 -4.10 2.61
N LEU A 19 -8.14 -4.07 1.60
CA LEU A 19 -8.05 -3.11 0.51
C LEU A 19 -8.22 -1.67 1.00
N VAL A 20 -9.24 -1.41 1.83
CA VAL A 20 -9.46 -0.09 2.45
C VAL A 20 -8.26 0.34 3.31
N LYS A 21 -7.70 -0.60 4.08
CA LYS A 21 -6.48 -0.31 4.86
C LYS A 21 -5.28 -0.01 3.96
N ALA A 22 -5.08 -0.79 2.89
CA ALA A 22 -3.99 -0.58 1.95
C ALA A 22 -4.08 0.78 1.25
N ASP A 23 -5.29 1.20 0.86
CA ASP A 23 -5.56 2.54 0.33
C ASP A 23 -5.10 3.63 1.30
N LYS A 24 -5.48 3.50 2.58
CA LYS A 24 -5.10 4.48 3.60
C LYS A 24 -3.60 4.49 3.88
N ASP A 25 -2.99 3.32 4.01
CA ASP A 25 -1.55 3.18 4.28
C ASP A 25 -0.71 3.79 3.13
N ILE A 26 -1.15 3.63 1.88
CA ILE A 26 -0.51 4.23 0.69
C ILE A 26 -0.64 5.75 0.69
N GLU A 27 -1.84 6.29 0.97
CA GLU A 27 -2.05 7.74 1.08
C GLU A 27 -1.13 8.36 2.16
N ASP A 28 -1.10 7.75 3.35
CA ASP A 28 -0.24 8.20 4.44
C ASP A 28 1.24 8.03 4.08
N GLY A 29 1.59 7.01 3.30
CA GLY A 29 2.93 6.79 2.74
C GLY A 29 3.38 7.92 1.83
N TRP A 30 2.51 8.34 0.91
CA TRP A 30 2.75 9.48 0.03
C TRP A 30 2.93 10.78 0.81
N GLN A 31 2.13 11.01 1.85
CA GLN A 31 2.29 12.19 2.70
C GLN A 31 3.64 12.17 3.43
N ARG A 32 4.01 11.03 4.03
CA ARG A 32 5.31 10.88 4.69
C ARG A 32 6.48 11.18 3.75
N ILE A 33 6.42 10.70 2.50
CA ILE A 33 7.47 10.96 1.52
C ILE A 33 7.59 12.46 1.22
N ARG A 34 6.47 13.15 1.00
CA ARG A 34 6.47 14.62 0.79
C ARG A 34 7.11 15.35 1.97
N ASP A 35 6.72 14.99 3.19
CA ASP A 35 7.28 15.59 4.40
C ASP A 35 8.80 15.35 4.52
N GLN A 36 9.30 14.17 4.12
CA GLN A 36 10.75 13.90 4.10
C GLN A 36 11.46 14.69 3.01
N GLU A 37 10.86 14.84 1.83
CA GLU A 37 11.41 15.66 0.74
C GLU A 37 11.52 17.14 1.13
N ASP A 38 10.52 17.68 1.83
CA ASP A 38 10.56 19.04 2.39
C ASP A 38 11.73 19.21 3.36
N ARG A 39 11.89 18.27 4.31
CA ARG A 39 13.00 18.29 5.27
C ARG A 39 14.37 18.18 4.61
N VAL A 40 14.50 17.35 3.57
CA VAL A 40 15.75 17.27 2.80
C VAL A 40 16.08 18.61 2.15
N ARG A 41 15.08 19.30 1.58
CA ARG A 41 15.27 20.63 1.00
C ARG A 41 15.72 21.67 2.03
N GLU A 42 15.14 21.65 3.23
CA GLU A 42 15.57 22.51 4.34
C GLU A 42 17.03 22.23 4.74
N LEU A 43 17.38 20.97 4.95
CA LEU A 43 18.75 20.57 5.30
C LEU A 43 19.77 20.98 4.23
N MET A 44 19.42 20.88 2.95
CA MET A 44 20.26 21.33 1.85
C MET A 44 20.45 22.85 1.86
N ALA A 45 19.39 23.61 2.12
CA ALA A 45 19.46 25.08 2.20
C ALA A 45 20.35 25.55 3.35
N ASP A 46 20.36 24.81 4.46
CA ASP A 46 21.22 25.06 5.62
C ASP A 46 22.68 24.57 5.43
N GLY A 47 22.98 23.97 4.26
CA GLY A 47 24.34 23.53 3.90
C GLY A 47 24.76 22.20 4.52
N HIS A 48 23.82 21.39 5.02
CA HIS A 48 24.12 20.06 5.54
C HIS A 48 24.42 19.05 4.41
N ASP A 49 25.22 18.01 4.73
CA ASP A 49 25.32 16.83 3.87
C ASP A 49 24.02 16.02 3.94
N THR A 50 23.27 16.03 2.86
CA THR A 50 21.96 15.38 2.76
C THR A 50 21.99 14.04 2.01
N HIS A 51 23.16 13.53 1.64
CA HIS A 51 23.25 12.31 0.83
C HIS A 51 22.50 11.13 1.46
N GLN A 52 22.63 10.93 2.77
CA GLN A 52 21.89 9.87 3.47
C GLN A 52 20.38 10.10 3.50
N ALA A 53 19.96 11.34 3.70
CA ALA A 53 18.55 11.68 3.78
C ALA A 53 17.87 11.50 2.41
N GLN A 54 18.55 11.85 1.31
CA GLN A 54 18.05 11.61 -0.04
C GLN A 54 17.91 10.10 -0.33
N ARG A 55 18.90 9.29 0.06
CA ARG A 55 18.81 7.82 -0.09
C ARG A 55 17.65 7.22 0.69
N LEU A 56 17.34 7.76 1.87
CA LEU A 56 16.19 7.33 2.65
C LEU A 56 14.88 7.64 1.91
N VAL A 57 14.73 8.84 1.36
CA VAL A 57 13.55 9.21 0.54
C VAL A 57 13.38 8.26 -0.64
N ASP A 58 14.46 7.94 -1.34
CA ASP A 58 14.41 7.02 -2.49
C ASP A 58 14.01 5.60 -2.07
N LEU A 59 14.52 5.11 -0.94
CA LEU A 59 14.12 3.82 -0.37
C LEU A 59 12.63 3.81 0.02
N LEU A 60 12.12 4.89 0.61
CA LEU A 60 10.71 5.01 0.97
C LEU A 60 9.82 4.99 -0.28
N ARG A 61 10.22 5.68 -1.36
CA ARG A 61 9.52 5.63 -2.66
C ARG A 61 9.48 4.22 -3.23
N GLN A 62 10.61 3.50 -3.22
CA GLN A 62 10.67 2.11 -3.67
C GLN A 62 9.76 1.20 -2.84
N THR A 63 9.75 1.40 -1.52
CA THR A 63 8.88 0.64 -0.61
C THR A 63 7.40 0.90 -0.92
N LEU A 64 7.02 2.15 -1.20
CA LEU A 64 5.65 2.52 -1.53
C LEU A 64 5.17 1.89 -2.84
N ILE A 65 6.05 1.76 -3.83
CA ILE A 65 5.74 1.03 -5.08
C ILE A 65 5.39 -0.43 -4.77
N GLU A 66 6.10 -1.09 -3.85
CA GLU A 66 5.74 -2.46 -3.46
C GLU A 66 4.40 -2.53 -2.73
N TRP A 67 4.03 -1.50 -1.97
CA TRP A 67 2.71 -1.41 -1.33
C TRP A 67 1.60 -1.27 -2.38
N GLU A 68 1.78 -0.44 -3.40
CA GLU A 68 0.84 -0.29 -4.52
C GLU A 68 0.67 -1.59 -5.31
N ARG A 69 1.77 -2.33 -5.52
CA ARG A 69 1.71 -3.67 -6.12
C ARG A 69 0.93 -4.65 -5.24
N HIS A 70 1.19 -4.65 -3.94
CA HIS A 70 0.47 -5.51 -3.00
C HIS A 70 -1.03 -5.18 -2.96
N ARG A 71 -1.40 -3.90 -2.94
CA ARG A 71 -2.80 -3.45 -3.08
C ARG A 71 -3.47 -4.00 -4.33
N THR A 72 -2.77 -4.01 -5.46
CA THR A 72 -3.28 -4.58 -6.71
C THR A 72 -3.58 -6.08 -6.58
N LEU A 73 -2.76 -6.83 -5.85
CA LEU A 73 -3.01 -8.26 -5.59
C LEU A 73 -4.26 -8.48 -4.73
N ILE A 74 -4.45 -7.64 -3.70
CA ILE A 74 -5.68 -7.66 -2.87
C ILE A 74 -6.90 -7.38 -3.76
N GLU A 75 -6.85 -6.36 -4.61
CA GLU A 75 -7.96 -6.03 -5.52
C GLU A 75 -8.28 -7.17 -6.51
N GLN A 76 -7.27 -7.85 -7.04
CA GLN A 76 -7.46 -9.04 -7.87
C GLN A 76 -8.13 -10.17 -7.08
N ARG A 77 -7.72 -10.38 -5.82
CA ARG A 77 -8.32 -11.40 -4.94
C ARG A 77 -9.77 -11.09 -4.60
N VAL A 78 -10.10 -9.84 -4.29
CA VAL A 78 -11.49 -9.38 -4.07
C VAL A 78 -12.36 -9.70 -5.28
N ARG A 79 -11.92 -9.31 -6.49
CA ARG A 79 -12.68 -9.58 -7.72
C ARG A 79 -12.91 -11.07 -7.96
N TYR A 80 -11.89 -11.89 -7.74
CA TYR A 80 -12.02 -13.34 -7.85
C TYR A 80 -13.05 -13.91 -6.86
N LEU A 81 -12.99 -13.49 -5.58
CA LEU A 81 -13.91 -13.96 -4.55
C LEU A 81 -15.36 -13.48 -4.79
N GLN A 82 -15.55 -12.26 -5.31
CA GLN A 82 -16.87 -11.76 -5.70
C GLN A 82 -17.51 -12.67 -6.76
N GLN A 83 -16.76 -13.02 -7.82
CA GLN A 83 -17.26 -13.92 -8.87
C GLN A 83 -17.62 -15.31 -8.32
N GLU A 84 -16.81 -15.87 -7.42
CA GLU A 84 -17.08 -17.17 -6.81
C GLU A 84 -18.31 -17.16 -5.88
N VAL A 85 -18.57 -16.04 -5.18
CA VAL A 85 -19.75 -15.89 -4.33
C VAL A 85 -21.01 -15.66 -5.16
N GLU A 86 -20.92 -14.93 -6.27
CA GLU A 86 -22.05 -14.70 -7.19
C GLU A 86 -22.44 -15.95 -7.98
N ALA A 87 -21.50 -16.86 -8.23
CA ALA A 87 -21.71 -18.09 -8.98
C ALA A 87 -22.23 -19.29 -8.15
N GLY A 88 -22.17 -19.21 -6.82
CA GLY A 88 -22.56 -20.27 -5.88
C GLY A 88 -23.92 -20.04 -5.23
#